data_AF-A0A3D4Q0K2-F1
#
_entry.id   AF-A0A3D4Q0K2-F1
#
_cell.length_a   1.000
_cell.length_b   1.000
_cell.length_c   1.000
_cell.angle_alpha   90.00
_cell.angle_beta   90.00
_cell.angle_gamma   90.00
#
_symmetry.space_group_name_H-M   'P 1'
#
loop_
_entity.id
_entity.type
_entity.pdbx_description
1 polymer ?
#
loop_
_entity_poly.entity_id
_entity_poly.type
_entity_poly.pdbx_seq_one_letter_code
_entity_poly.pdbx_strand_id
1 'polypeptide(L)' 'MSKAPEKVAFAMEVNSKLNELIEWIIENTPNKKHTLHKDDFVEVQEEFRKIACGLDAQTLEPEPSEGGAQYVSVTPAPWP' A
#
# COMPACT_ATOMS: atom_id res chain seq x y z
N MET A 1 10.54 -11.87 22.67
CA MET A 1 9.44 -11.03 22.15
C MET A 1 9.62 -10.94 20.65
N SER A 2 8.75 -11.57 19.88
CA SER A 2 8.86 -11.61 18.41
C SER A 2 8.57 -10.20 17.89
N LYS A 3 9.60 -9.53 17.36
CA LYS A 3 9.49 -8.24 16.68
C LYS A 3 8.48 -8.44 15.55
N ALA A 4 7.38 -7.68 15.54
CA ALA A 4 6.50 -7.68 14.38
C ALA A 4 7.37 -7.44 13.12
N PRO A 5 7.11 -8.13 12.00
CA PRO A 5 7.89 -7.96 10.79
C PRO A 5 7.96 -6.45 10.49
N GLU A 6 9.14 -5.92 10.21
CA GLU A 6 9.40 -4.47 10.22
C GLU A 6 8.43 -3.67 9.34
N LYS A 7 7.93 -4.31 8.27
CA LYS A 7 6.88 -3.79 7.39
C LYS A 7 5.54 -3.56 8.11
N VAL A 8 5.14 -4.45 9.01
CA VAL A 8 3.91 -4.30 9.81
C VAL A 8 4.05 -3.18 10.83
N ALA A 9 5.21 -3.08 11.50
CA ALA A 9 5.46 -1.98 12.41
C ALA A 9 5.42 -0.61 11.70
N PHE A 10 6.03 -0.54 10.51
CA PHE A 10 5.97 0.65 9.66
C PHE A 10 4.54 0.96 9.21
N ALA A 11 3.77 -0.02 8.73
CA ALA A 11 2.38 0.18 8.33
C ALA A 11 1.49 0.66 9.48
N MET A 12 1.72 0.16 10.70
CA MET A 12 1.03 0.64 11.90
C MET A 12 1.37 2.09 12.21
N GLU A 13 2.65 2.47 12.12
CA GLU A 13 3.08 3.86 12.34
C GLU A 13 2.47 4.81 11.31
N VAL A 14 2.47 4.42 10.03
CA VAL A 14 1.85 5.18 8.95
C VAL A 14 0.36 5.39 9.21
N ASN A 15 -0.36 4.32 9.60
CA ASN A 15 -1.78 4.42 9.94
C ASN A 15 -2.02 5.36 11.13
N SER A 16 -1.14 5.36 12.14
CA SER A 16 -1.24 6.30 13.28
C SER A 16 -1.13 7.75 12.83
N LYS A 17 -0.10 8.08 12.04
CA LYS A 17 0.13 9.45 11.57
C LYS A 17 -0.98 9.93 10.64
N LEU A 18 -1.52 9.03 9.81
CA LEU A 18 -2.66 9.36 8.95
C LEU A 18 -3.91 9.68 9.76
N ASN A 19 -4.16 8.93 10.84
CA ASN A 19 -5.30 9.21 11.73
C ASN A 19 -5.18 10.59 12.39
N GLU A 20 -3.98 10.95 12.89
CA GLU A 20 -3.72 12.26 13.46
C GLU A 20 -3.95 13.38 12.43
N LEU A 21 -3.54 13.17 11.18
CA LEU A 21 -3.79 14.12 10.09
C LEU A 21 -5.29 14.27 9.79
N ILE A 22 -6.04 13.17 9.75
CA ILE A 22 -7.49 13.20 9.50
C ILE A 22 -8.20 13.97 10.62
N GLU A 23 -7.84 13.72 11.88
CA GLU A 23 -8.39 14.47 13.02
C GLU A 23 -8.10 15.96 12.88
N TRP A 24 -6.86 16.31 12.54
CA TRP A 24 -6.49 17.71 12.31
C TRP A 24 -7.30 18.35 11.17
N ILE A 25 -7.55 17.65 10.06
CA ILE A 25 -8.36 18.15 8.93
C ILE A 25 -9.81 18.42 9.35
N ILE A 26 -10.40 17.50 10.13
CA ILE A 26 -11.78 17.64 10.63
C ILE A 26 -11.89 18.86 11.55
N GLU A 27 -10.92 19.06 12.44
CA GLU A 27 -10.90 20.17 13.39
C GLU A 27 -10.64 21.53 12.74
N ASN A 28 -9.75 21.57 11.73
CA ASN A 28 -9.26 22.82 11.13
C ASN A 28 -9.99 23.18 9.83
N THR A 29 -11.04 22.44 9.46
CA THR A 29 -11.82 22.74 8.26
C THR A 29 -12.50 24.11 8.36
N PRO A 30 -12.21 25.05 7.44
CA PRO A 30 -12.77 26.40 7.50
C PRO A 30 -14.26 26.42 7.13
N ASN A 31 -14.73 25.43 6.34
CA ASN A 31 -16.08 25.39 5.83
C ASN A 31 -16.98 24.47 6.65
N LYS A 32 -17.70 25.04 7.62
CA LYS A 32 -18.64 24.29 8.48
C LYS A 32 -19.91 23.80 7.77
N LYS A 33 -20.15 24.18 6.50
CA LYS A 33 -21.31 23.67 5.74
C LYS A 33 -21.17 22.21 5.34
N HIS A 34 -19.94 21.70 5.23
CA HIS A 34 -19.69 20.30 4.96
C HIS A 34 -18.91 19.75 6.15
N THR A 35 -19.61 19.06 7.04
CA THR A 35 -18.96 18.42 8.19
C THR A 35 -18.24 17.19 7.63
N LEU A 36 -16.91 17.24 7.62
CA LEU A 36 -16.11 16.08 7.29
C LEU A 36 -16.18 15.10 8.46
N HIS A 37 -16.39 13.84 8.15
CA HIS A 37 -16.41 12.75 9.10
C HIS A 37 -15.25 11.80 8.83
N LYS A 38 -14.84 11.03 9.85
CA LYS A 38 -13.80 10.00 9.67
C LYS A 38 -14.18 9.00 8.58
N ASP A 39 -15.47 8.74 8.41
CA ASP A 39 -16.01 7.82 7.41
C ASP A 39 -15.68 8.26 5.97
N ASP A 40 -15.53 9.56 5.72
CA ASP A 40 -15.17 10.10 4.41
C ASP A 40 -13.71 9.76 4.00
N PHE A 41 -12.90 9.28 4.95
CA PHE A 41 -11.48 8.98 4.74
C PHE A 41 -11.17 7.48 4.72
N VAL A 42 -12.18 6.60 4.82
CA VAL A 42 -11.97 5.14 4.89
C VAL A 42 -11.24 4.62 3.66
N GLU A 43 -11.63 5.07 2.46
CA GLU A 43 -10.97 4.69 1.20
C GLU A 43 -9.50 5.13 1.19
N VAL A 44 -9.21 6.36 1.64
CA VAL A 44 -7.85 6.88 1.74
C VAL A 44 -7.01 6.07 2.73
N GLN A 45 -7.57 5.69 3.88
CA GLN A 45 -6.89 4.85 4.86
C GLN A 45 -6.55 3.47 4.31
N GLU A 46 -7.47 2.87 3.54
CA GLU A 46 -7.26 1.56 2.93
C GLU A 46 -6.12 1.60 1.90
N GLU A 47 -6.14 2.59 1.00
CA GLU A 47 -5.09 2.79 -0.01
C GLU A 47 -3.72 3.04 0.63
N PHE A 48 -3.66 3.91 1.64
CA PHE A 48 -2.40 4.18 2.34
C PHE A 48 -1.85 2.94 3.05
N ARG A 49 -2.73 2.09 3.60
CA ARG A 49 -2.34 0.83 4.22
C ARG A 49 -1.78 -0.15 3.19
N LYS A 50 -2.38 -0.27 2.00
CA LYS A 50 -1.87 -1.12 0.91
C LYS A 50 -0.46 -0.71 0.50
N ILE A 51 -0.23 0.60 0.33
CA ILE A 51 1.08 1.17 0.00
C ILE A 51 2.09 0.89 1.12
N ALA A 52 1.74 1.16 2.38
CA ALA A 52 2.65 1.00 3.52
C ALA A 52 3.02 -0.46 3.79
N CYS A 53 2.11 -1.40 3.53
CA CYS A 53 2.38 -2.83 3.59
C CYS A 53 3.15 -3.36 2.36
N GLY A 54 3.32 -2.53 1.32
CA GLY A 54 3.95 -2.91 0.06
C GLY A 54 3.13 -3.94 -0.74
N LEU A 55 1.81 -3.98 -0.57
CA LEU A 55 0.95 -4.88 -1.35
C LEU A 55 0.88 -4.44 -2.83
N ASP A 56 0.95 -3.14 -3.10
CA ASP A 56 1.01 -2.61 -4.48
C ASP A 56 2.37 -2.83 -5.18
N ALA A 57 3.42 -3.17 -4.44
CA ALA A 57 4.73 -3.42 -5.02
C ALA A 57 4.80 -4.72 -5.83
N GLN A 58 3.78 -5.58 -5.76
CA GLN A 58 3.69 -6.79 -6.59
C GLN A 58 3.06 -6.54 -7.96
N THR A 59 2.53 -5.33 -8.21
CA THR A 59 1.79 -5.02 -9.45
C THR A 59 2.68 -4.41 -10.55
N LEU A 60 4.00 -4.38 -10.36
CA LEU A 60 4.94 -3.75 -11.29
C LEU A 60 6.19 -4.61 -11.53
N GLU A 61 6.01 -5.92 -11.72
CA GLU A 61 6.94 -6.60 -12.61
C GLU A 61 6.64 -6.06 -14.03
N PRO A 62 7.60 -5.39 -14.70
CA PRO A 62 7.38 -4.90 -16.05
C PRO A 62 6.97 -6.07 -16.94
N GLU A 63 6.05 -5.82 -17.88
CA GLU A 63 5.66 -6.84 -18.84
C GLU A 63 6.91 -7.28 -19.64
N PRO A 64 6.97 -8.50 -20.20
CA PRO A 64 8.13 -8.97 -20.96
C PRO A 64 8.53 -8.03 -22.12
N SER A 65 7.58 -7.26 -22.65
CA SER A 65 7.80 -6.24 -23.69
C SER A 65 8.54 -4.99 -23.18
N GLU A 66 8.56 -4.76 -21.86
CA GLU A 66 9.20 -3.64 -21.17
C GLU A 66 10.52 -4.04 -20.48
N GLY A 67 11.01 -5.27 -20.73
CA GLY A 67 12.24 -5.80 -20.14
C GLY A 67 12.02 -6.63 -18.86
N GLY A 68 10.78 -7.07 -18.60
CA GLY A 68 10.45 -8.05 -17.57
C GLY A 68 11.06 -9.42 -17.78
N ALA A 69 10.96 -10.30 -16.78
CA ALA A 69 11.54 -11.63 -16.81
C ALA A 69 11.00 -12.46 -17.98
N GLN A 70 11.81 -12.64 -19.04
CA GLN A 70 11.51 -13.60 -20.10
C GLN A 70 11.76 -15.03 -19.59
N TYR A 71 10.75 -15.89 -19.69
CA TYR A 71 10.91 -17.32 -19.45
C TYR A 71 12.10 -17.88 -20.24
N VAL A 72 13.06 -18.49 -19.53
CA VAL A 72 14.10 -19.27 -20.17
C VAL A 72 13.44 -20.51 -20.74
N SER A 73 13.48 -20.65 -22.07
CA SER A 73 13.11 -21.89 -22.74
C SER A 73 14.02 -23.02 -22.26
N VAL A 74 13.59 -23.72 -21.21
CA VAL A 74 14.14 -25.03 -20.86
C VAL A 74 13.64 -26.01 -21.91
N THR A 75 14.33 -26.09 -23.03
CA THR A 75 14.23 -27.26 -23.90
C THR A 75 14.69 -28.44 -23.05
N PRO A 76 13.80 -29.37 -22.64
CA PRO A 76 14.25 -30.56 -21.95
C PRO A 76 15.16 -31.32 -22.91
N ALA A 77 16.26 -31.86 -22.38
CA ALA A 77 17.13 -32.73 -23.17
C ALA A 77 16.28 -33.82 -23.85
N PRO A 78 16.54 -34.16 -25.13
CA PRO A 78 15.78 -35.21 -25.81
C PRO A 78 15.91 -36.51 -25.03
N TRP A 79 14.80 -37.22 -24.86
CA TRP A 79 14.77 -38.52 -24.21
C TRP A 79 15.72 -39.50 -24.93
N PRO A 80 16.41 -40.40 -24.19
CA PRO A 80 17.31 -41.39 -24.77
C PRO A 80 16.60 -42.36 -25.71
#